data_AF-A0A954FP03-F1
#
_entry.id   AF-A0A954FP03-F1
#
_cell.length_a   1.000
_cell.length_b   1.000
_cell.length_c   1.000
_cell.angle_alpha   90.00
_cell.angle_beta   90.00
_cell.angle_gamma   90.00
#
_symmetry.space_group_name_H-M   'P 1'
#
loop_
_entity.id
_entity.type
_entity.pdbx_description
1 polymer ?
#
loop_
_entity_poly.entity_id
_entity_poly.type
_entity_poly.pdbx_seq_one_letter_code
_entity_poly.pdbx_strand_id
1 'polypeptide(L)'
;MSIEELLEQMEQYRLRREQRDYRPEWLKCFIQQASALFEPLTHVGRVGYDCQFDERGWTICMYLGTTEIVGGAKDGKIDHASFRIDLTQLNILFTSVQRFEWYSVAESDARGESSDVRSVITVHGAVSEGNHVRLELLAIPPENVKPGLHHRPDGMIYETH
;
A
#
# COMPACT_ATOMS: atom_id res chain seq x y z
N MET A 1 22.00 -15.46 -29.06
CA MET A 1 21.00 -14.93 -28.13
C MET A 1 20.05 -14.05 -28.92
N SER A 2 18.90 -14.61 -29.28
CA SER A 2 17.86 -13.89 -30.03
C SER A 2 16.96 -13.08 -29.08
N ILE A 3 16.21 -12.13 -29.64
CA ILE A 3 15.22 -11.36 -28.89
C ILE A 3 14.13 -12.28 -28.31
N GLU A 4 13.76 -13.34 -29.03
CA GLU A 4 12.78 -14.34 -28.60
C GLU A 4 13.28 -15.13 -27.38
N GLU A 5 14.55 -15.55 -27.37
CA GLU A 5 15.17 -16.23 -26.22
C GLU A 5 15.23 -15.33 -24.97
N LEU A 6 15.41 -14.01 -25.15
CA LEU A 6 15.38 -13.04 -24.06
C LEU A 6 13.96 -12.83 -23.50
N LEU A 7 12.95 -12.75 -24.37
CA LEU A 7 11.55 -12.61 -23.97
C LEU A 7 11.06 -13.85 -23.20
N GLU A 8 11.38 -15.06 -23.68
CA GLU A 8 11.05 -16.30 -22.96
C GLU A 8 11.77 -16.37 -21.61
N GLN A 9 13.03 -15.95 -21.51
CA GLN A 9 13.73 -15.89 -20.24
C GLN A 9 13.06 -14.90 -19.28
N MET A 10 12.70 -13.70 -19.74
CA MET A 10 12.01 -12.70 -18.92
C MET A 10 10.65 -13.21 -18.43
N GLU A 11 9.90 -13.90 -19.29
CA GLU A 11 8.61 -14.48 -18.95
C GLU A 11 8.76 -15.64 -17.93
N GLN A 12 9.76 -16.51 -18.10
CA GLN A 12 10.11 -17.55 -17.13
C GLN A 12 10.59 -16.96 -15.79
N TYR A 13 11.35 -15.85 -15.81
CA TYR A 13 11.75 -15.15 -14.59
C TYR A 13 10.55 -14.54 -13.87
N ARG A 14 9.59 -13.96 -14.60
CA ARG A 14 8.33 -13.43 -14.04
C ARG A 14 7.51 -14.55 -13.39
N LEU A 15 7.31 -15.66 -14.10
CA LEU A 15 6.59 -16.84 -13.60
C LEU A 15 7.26 -17.45 -12.36
N ARG A 16 8.60 -17.51 -12.32
CA ARG A 16 9.35 -17.97 -11.13
C ARG A 16 9.24 -17.03 -9.93
N ARG A 17 9.10 -15.72 -10.18
CA ARG A 17 8.92 -14.70 -9.13
C ARG A 17 7.51 -14.76 -8.52
N GLU A 18 6.49 -14.99 -9.35
CA GLU A 18 5.12 -15.26 -8.90
C GLU A 18 5.03 -16.60 -8.13
N GLN A 19 5.83 -17.60 -8.48
CA GLN A 19 5.90 -18.90 -7.79
C GLN A 19 6.60 -18.90 -6.42
N ARG A 20 7.26 -17.81 -6.00
CA ARG A 20 8.09 -17.76 -4.78
C ARG A 20 7.69 -16.66 -3.81
N ASP A 21 6.38 -16.43 -3.68
CA ASP A 21 5.90 -15.70 -2.52
C ASP A 21 6.00 -16.59 -1.26
N TYR A 22 7.15 -16.47 -0.57
CA TYR A 22 7.52 -17.21 0.64
C TYR A 22 6.71 -16.84 1.88
N ARG A 23 5.81 -15.86 1.77
CA ARG A 23 4.96 -15.47 2.90
C ARG A 23 4.04 -16.63 3.30
N PRO A 24 3.81 -16.85 4.60
CA PRO A 24 2.83 -17.83 5.06
C PRO A 24 1.44 -17.51 4.49
N GLU A 25 0.64 -18.54 4.22
CA GLU A 25 -0.69 -18.36 3.64
C GLU A 25 -1.61 -17.52 4.53
N TRP A 26 -1.55 -17.72 5.85
CA TRP A 26 -2.30 -16.91 6.81
C TRP A 26 -2.02 -15.40 6.67
N LEU A 27 -0.78 -15.03 6.34
CA LEU A 27 -0.37 -13.64 6.18
C LEU A 27 -0.97 -13.06 4.89
N LYS A 28 -0.97 -13.84 3.81
CA LYS A 28 -1.58 -13.44 2.53
C LYS A 28 -3.08 -13.21 2.69
N CYS A 29 -3.78 -14.13 3.38
CA CYS A 29 -5.20 -13.98 3.67
C CYS A 29 -5.47 -12.74 4.52
N PHE A 30 -4.67 -12.50 5.58
CA PHE A 30 -4.83 -11.32 6.41
C PHE A 30 -4.62 -10.01 5.61
N ILE A 31 -3.59 -9.96 4.76
CA ILE A 31 -3.32 -8.81 3.89
C ILE A 31 -4.49 -8.56 2.93
N GLN A 32 -5.01 -9.61 2.31
CA GLN A 32 -6.17 -9.51 1.42
C GLN A 32 -7.40 -8.96 2.16
N GLN A 33 -7.67 -9.44 3.37
CA GLN A 33 -8.80 -8.97 4.17
C GLN A 33 -8.63 -7.51 4.61
N ALA A 34 -7.44 -7.14 5.10
CA ALA A 34 -7.16 -5.77 5.53
C ALA A 34 -7.16 -4.77 4.37
N SER A 35 -6.60 -5.15 3.21
CA SER A 35 -6.62 -4.29 2.01
C SER A 35 -8.05 -4.04 1.50
N ALA A 36 -8.96 -5.00 1.66
CA ALA A 36 -10.36 -4.84 1.26
C ALA A 36 -11.14 -3.81 2.11
N LEU A 37 -10.58 -3.36 3.24
CA LEU A 37 -11.18 -2.32 4.09
C LEU A 37 -10.87 -0.89 3.62
N PHE A 38 -9.96 -0.73 2.66
CA PHE A 38 -9.74 0.58 2.04
C PHE A 38 -10.93 0.90 1.15
N GLU A 39 -11.58 2.02 1.45
CA GLU A 39 -12.65 2.58 0.62
C GLU A 39 -12.17 3.90 0.02
N PRO A 40 -11.64 3.88 -1.22
CA PRO A 40 -11.29 5.10 -1.94
C PRO A 40 -12.50 6.02 -2.08
N LEU A 41 -12.35 7.28 -1.68
CA LEU A 41 -13.35 8.34 -1.86
C LEU A 41 -13.34 8.88 -3.30
N THR A 42 -12.23 8.68 -4.01
CA THR A 42 -12.08 8.91 -5.44
C THR A 42 -11.84 7.57 -6.14
N HIS A 43 -12.22 7.45 -7.42
CA HIS A 43 -12.14 6.17 -8.16
C HIS A 43 -10.71 5.69 -8.49
N VAL A 44 -9.67 6.35 -7.97
CA VAL A 44 -8.29 6.13 -8.40
C VAL A 44 -7.46 5.76 -7.18
N GLY A 45 -7.00 4.52 -7.08
CA GLY A 45 -6.13 4.08 -6.00
C GLY A 45 -6.13 2.56 -5.84
N ARG A 46 -4.93 1.98 -5.86
CA ARG A 46 -4.71 0.56 -5.55
C ARG A 46 -4.02 0.46 -4.20
N VAL A 47 -4.48 -0.45 -3.34
CA VAL A 47 -3.79 -0.68 -2.06
C VAL A 47 -2.43 -1.31 -2.34
N GLY A 48 -1.37 -0.60 -1.96
CA GLY A 48 -0.01 -1.11 -1.89
C GLY A 48 0.30 -1.58 -0.48
N TYR A 49 1.23 -2.52 -0.37
CA TYR A 49 1.72 -2.97 0.92
C TYR A 49 3.20 -3.38 0.85
N ASP A 50 3.87 -3.31 1.99
CA ASP A 50 5.17 -3.93 2.25
C ASP A 50 5.08 -4.86 3.47
N CYS A 51 5.86 -5.95 3.47
CA CYS A 51 5.87 -6.94 4.53
C CYS A 51 7.30 -7.20 4.98
N GLN A 52 7.54 -6.99 6.27
CA GLN A 52 8.84 -7.23 6.88
C GLN A 52 8.69 -8.21 8.03
N PHE A 53 9.63 -9.15 8.15
CA PHE A 53 9.69 -10.09 9.26
C PHE A 53 10.97 -9.83 10.04
N ASP A 54 10.83 -9.52 11.33
CA ASP A 54 11.94 -9.29 12.24
C ASP A 54 11.75 -10.05 13.56
N GLU A 55 12.61 -9.78 14.54
CA GLU A 55 12.58 -10.42 15.88
C GLU A 55 11.25 -10.19 16.63
N ARG A 56 10.49 -9.16 16.26
CA ARG A 56 9.19 -8.79 16.86
C ARG A 56 8.01 -9.37 16.08
N GLY A 57 8.26 -10.07 14.98
CA GLY A 57 7.26 -10.73 14.15
C GLY A 57 7.04 -10.02 12.81
N TRP A 58 5.84 -10.18 12.27
CA TRP A 58 5.49 -9.58 10.98
C TRP A 58 5.03 -8.13 11.15
N THR A 59 5.66 -7.22 10.42
CA THR A 59 5.17 -5.85 10.20
C THR A 59 4.61 -5.76 8.79
N ILE A 60 3.38 -5.29 8.67
CA ILE A 60 2.68 -5.06 7.41
C ILE A 60 2.39 -3.57 7.33
N CYS A 61 2.93 -2.92 6.32
CA CYS A 61 2.66 -1.52 6.05
C CYS A 61 1.74 -1.45 4.83
N MET A 62 0.60 -0.77 4.92
CA MET A 62 -0.36 -0.59 3.84
C MET A 62 -0.65 0.88 3.57
N TYR A 63 -0.94 1.20 2.32
CA TYR A 63 -1.23 2.55 1.85
C TYR A 63 -2.01 2.50 0.54
N LEU A 64 -2.73 3.57 0.21
CA LEU A 64 -3.35 3.70 -1.10
C LEU A 64 -2.38 4.37 -2.07
N GLY A 65 -2.07 3.69 -3.18
CA GLY A 65 -1.11 4.15 -4.18
C GLY A 65 -1.49 5.49 -4.80
N THR A 66 -0.47 6.22 -5.26
CA THR A 66 -0.65 7.52 -5.91
C THR A 66 -0.87 7.39 -7.42
N THR A 67 -1.43 8.46 -8.00
CA THR A 67 -1.63 8.60 -9.44
C THR A 67 -0.80 9.75 -9.96
N GLU A 68 -0.08 9.57 -11.05
CA GLU A 68 0.59 10.66 -11.75
C GLU A 68 -0.30 11.23 -12.85
N ILE A 69 -0.42 12.55 -12.94
CA ILE A 69 -1.07 13.21 -14.07
C ILE A 69 -0.09 13.27 -15.24
N VAL A 70 -0.47 12.71 -16.39
CA VAL A 70 0.38 12.65 -17.59
C VAL A 70 -0.20 13.51 -18.71
N GLY A 71 0.47 14.62 -19.02
CA GLY A 71 0.13 15.58 -20.06
C GLY A 71 -0.70 16.77 -19.57
N GLY A 72 -0.72 17.84 -20.37
CA GLY A 72 -1.42 19.08 -20.05
C GLY A 72 -0.70 19.94 -19.02
N ALA A 73 -1.41 20.91 -18.42
CA ALA A 73 -0.80 21.90 -17.52
C ALA A 73 -0.37 21.36 -16.14
N LYS A 74 -0.78 20.14 -15.79
CA LYS A 74 -0.49 19.48 -14.51
C LYS A 74 0.39 18.23 -14.68
N ASP A 75 1.06 18.10 -15.83
CA ASP A 75 1.94 16.98 -16.14
C ASP A 75 3.01 16.78 -15.04
N GLY A 76 3.22 15.53 -14.63
CA GLY A 76 4.13 15.13 -13.55
C GLY A 76 3.59 15.37 -12.14
N LYS A 77 2.37 15.91 -11.97
CA LYS A 77 1.77 16.09 -10.64
C LYS A 77 1.36 14.73 -10.06
N ILE A 78 1.75 14.48 -8.82
CA ILE A 78 1.32 13.32 -8.03
C ILE A 78 0.01 13.67 -7.30
N ASP A 79 -0.99 12.82 -7.44
CA ASP A 79 -2.26 12.91 -6.75
C ASP A 79 -2.40 11.76 -5.75
N HIS A 80 -2.73 12.13 -4.51
CA HIS A 80 -2.95 11.20 -3.41
C HIS A 80 -4.42 10.87 -3.33
N ALA A 81 -4.74 9.58 -3.42
CA ALA A 81 -6.11 9.12 -3.31
C ALA A 81 -6.62 9.34 -1.88
N SER A 82 -7.73 10.05 -1.74
CA SER A 82 -8.45 10.15 -0.46
C SER A 82 -9.20 8.85 -0.22
N PHE A 83 -9.20 8.34 1.01
CA PHE A 83 -9.89 7.10 1.36
C PHE A 83 -10.41 7.15 2.80
N ARG A 84 -11.28 6.19 3.13
CA ARG A 84 -11.69 5.89 4.51
C ARG A 84 -11.47 4.40 4.78
N ILE A 85 -11.38 4.06 6.06
CA ILE A 85 -11.26 2.68 6.54
C ILE A 85 -12.22 2.50 7.72
N ASP A 86 -12.99 1.42 7.72
CA ASP A 86 -13.78 1.02 8.89
C ASP A 86 -12.89 0.38 9.96
N LEU A 87 -12.57 1.15 10.99
CA LEU A 87 -11.73 0.69 12.12
C LEU A 87 -12.41 -0.39 12.97
N THR A 88 -13.73 -0.51 12.92
CA THR A 88 -14.47 -1.58 13.59
C THR A 88 -14.22 -2.89 12.86
N GLN A 89 -14.34 -2.89 11.53
CA GLN A 89 -14.03 -4.07 10.71
C GLN A 89 -12.55 -4.46 10.81
N LEU A 90 -11.67 -3.46 10.86
CA LEU A 90 -10.24 -3.69 11.06
C LEU A 90 -9.96 -4.44 12.36
N ASN A 91 -10.60 -4.04 13.45
CA ASN A 91 -10.44 -4.69 14.76
C ASN A 91 -10.90 -6.16 14.72
N ILE A 92 -11.97 -6.48 13.98
CA ILE A 92 -12.51 -7.84 13.84
C ILE A 92 -11.52 -8.79 13.13
N LEU A 93 -10.58 -8.28 12.33
CA LEU A 93 -9.55 -9.10 11.70
C LEU A 93 -8.55 -9.68 12.70
N PHE A 94 -8.50 -9.16 13.92
CA PHE A 94 -7.62 -9.61 14.98
C PHE A 94 -8.37 -10.51 15.97
N THR A 95 -7.76 -11.64 16.34
CA THR A 95 -8.23 -12.48 17.44
C THR A 95 -8.11 -11.75 18.78
N SER A 96 -7.06 -10.95 18.93
CA SER A 96 -6.88 -10.05 20.08
C SER A 96 -6.02 -8.86 19.68
N VAL A 97 -6.38 -7.67 20.15
CA VAL A 97 -5.61 -6.45 19.95
C VAL A 97 -4.91 -6.08 21.25
N GLN A 98 -3.58 -5.96 21.21
CA GLN A 98 -2.78 -5.52 22.36
C GLN A 98 -2.58 -4.00 22.35
N ARG A 99 -2.51 -3.38 21.17
CA ARG A 99 -2.33 -1.93 21.04
C ARG A 99 -3.02 -1.43 19.77
N PHE A 100 -3.76 -0.34 19.88
CA PHE A 100 -4.40 0.32 18.74
C PHE A 100 -4.15 1.82 18.85
N GLU A 101 -3.38 2.36 17.92
CA GLU A 101 -2.83 3.70 18.01
C GLU A 101 -3.07 4.49 16.74
N TRP A 102 -3.22 5.80 16.92
CA TRP A 102 -3.16 6.75 15.84
C TRP A 102 -2.02 7.72 16.12
N TYR A 103 -1.13 7.85 15.13
CA TYR A 103 -0.03 8.77 15.12
C TYR A 103 -0.27 9.83 14.05
N SER A 104 -0.20 11.10 14.43
CA SER A 104 -0.33 12.23 13.51
C SER A 104 0.82 13.19 13.72
N VAL A 105 1.52 13.51 12.63
CA VAL A 105 2.54 14.56 12.58
C VAL A 105 2.04 15.62 11.62
N ALA A 106 1.83 16.82 12.16
CA ALA A 106 1.78 18.03 11.36
C ALA A 106 3.21 18.56 11.28
N GLU A 107 3.83 18.53 10.11
CA GLU A 107 5.09 19.21 9.90
C GLU A 107 4.79 20.72 9.87
N SER A 108 5.32 21.51 10.80
CA SER A 108 5.07 22.96 10.74
C SER A 108 6.02 23.55 9.70
N ASP A 109 5.54 23.73 8.48
CA ASP A 109 6.35 24.43 7.49
C ASP A 109 6.31 25.94 7.79
N ALA A 110 7.43 26.50 8.25
CA ALA A 110 7.59 27.93 8.54
C ALA A 110 7.47 28.81 7.28
N ARG A 111 7.26 28.21 6.09
CA ARG A 111 7.18 28.89 4.79
C ARG A 111 5.86 28.71 4.06
N GLY A 112 4.89 28.01 4.63
CA GLY A 112 3.53 27.95 4.09
C GLY A 112 3.38 27.12 2.81
N GLU A 113 4.29 26.19 2.53
CA GLU A 113 4.03 25.10 1.59
C GLU A 113 3.36 23.95 2.35
N SER A 114 2.53 23.17 1.64
CA SER A 114 1.68 22.15 2.24
C SER A 114 2.54 21.13 2.99
N SER A 115 2.45 21.13 4.31
CA SER A 115 2.95 20.07 5.17
C SER A 115 2.39 18.72 4.69
N ASP A 116 3.29 17.77 4.40
CA ASP A 116 2.90 16.38 4.28
C ASP A 116 2.45 15.90 5.67
N VAL A 117 1.15 15.99 5.94
CA VAL A 117 0.57 15.45 7.16
C VAL A 117 0.75 13.93 7.12
N ARG A 118 1.69 13.43 7.91
CA ARG A 118 1.89 12.00 8.09
C ARG A 118 0.95 11.51 9.16
N SER A 119 -0.11 10.83 8.74
CA SER A 119 -1.06 10.16 9.63
C SER A 119 -0.92 8.65 9.45
N VAL A 120 -0.74 7.94 10.56
CA VAL A 120 -0.54 6.48 10.59
C VAL A 120 -1.43 5.88 11.66
N ILE A 121 -2.18 4.84 11.28
CA ILE A 121 -2.89 4.00 12.23
C ILE A 121 -2.09 2.72 12.41
N THR A 122 -1.80 2.34 13.66
CA THR A 122 -1.02 1.15 13.99
C THR A 122 -1.83 0.20 14.86
N VAL A 123 -1.91 -1.06 14.47
CA VAL A 123 -2.53 -2.14 15.26
C VAL A 123 -1.50 -3.21 15.56
N HIS A 124 -1.29 -3.49 16.84
CA HIS A 124 -0.53 -4.63 17.31
C HIS A 124 -1.52 -5.66 17.84
N GLY A 125 -1.52 -6.85 17.23
CA GLY A 125 -2.52 -7.86 17.52
C GLY A 125 -2.06 -9.27 17.17
N ALA A 126 -2.78 -10.25 17.73
CA ALA A 126 -2.73 -11.63 17.28
C ALA A 126 -3.83 -11.88 16.23
N VAL A 127 -3.51 -12.64 15.19
CA VAL A 127 -4.42 -13.10 14.13
C VAL A 127 -4.65 -14.61 14.27
N SER A 128 -5.18 -15.28 13.24
CA SER A 128 -5.45 -16.72 13.26
C SER A 128 -4.22 -17.53 13.71
N GLU A 129 -4.46 -18.58 14.50
CA GLU A 129 -3.42 -19.49 15.02
C GLU A 129 -2.42 -18.85 15.98
N GLY A 130 -2.73 -17.66 16.54
CA GLY A 130 -1.88 -16.98 17.52
C GLY A 130 -0.67 -16.27 16.92
N ASN A 131 -0.59 -16.16 15.59
CA ASN A 131 0.43 -15.38 14.91
C ASN A 131 0.29 -13.89 15.27
N HIS A 132 1.40 -13.20 15.51
CA HIS A 132 1.40 -11.78 15.87
C HIS A 132 1.79 -10.93 14.69
N VAL A 133 1.06 -9.83 14.50
CA VAL A 133 1.35 -8.84 13.46
C VAL A 133 1.28 -7.43 14.02
N ARG A 134 2.10 -6.56 13.45
CA ARG A 134 1.96 -5.11 13.50
C ARG A 134 1.46 -4.64 12.14
N LEU A 135 0.24 -4.13 12.09
CA LEU A 135 -0.31 -3.51 10.90
C LEU A 135 -0.17 -1.99 11.01
N GLU A 136 0.39 -1.36 9.98
CA GLU A 136 0.49 0.07 9.81
C GLU A 136 -0.32 0.50 8.59
N LEU A 137 -1.22 1.45 8.76
CA LEU A 137 -2.02 2.04 7.69
C LEU A 137 -1.59 3.49 7.52
N LEU A 138 -0.88 3.78 6.44
CA LEU A 138 -0.39 5.12 6.14
C LEU A 138 -1.45 5.90 5.33
N ALA A 139 -1.64 7.17 5.69
CA ALA A 139 -2.47 8.10 4.92
C ALA A 139 -1.87 8.43 3.54
N ILE A 140 -0.54 8.37 3.42
CA ILE A 140 0.21 8.67 2.20
C ILE A 140 1.27 7.57 2.00
N PRO A 141 1.51 7.09 0.77
CA PRO A 141 2.57 6.11 0.51
C PRO A 141 3.96 6.60 0.94
N PRO A 142 4.86 5.68 1.30
CA PRO A 142 6.26 6.01 1.54
C PRO A 142 6.92 6.70 0.32
N GLU A 143 7.88 7.60 0.57
CA GLU A 143 8.53 8.41 -0.48
C GLU A 143 9.20 7.61 -1.60
N ASN A 144 9.65 6.39 -1.30
CA ASN A 144 10.30 5.50 -2.27
C ASN A 144 9.32 4.76 -3.19
N VAL A 145 8.01 4.90 -2.97
CA VAL A 145 6.97 4.25 -3.78
C VAL A 145 6.59 5.16 -4.94
N LYS A 146 6.76 4.65 -6.15
CA LYS A 146 6.34 5.34 -7.37
C LYS A 146 4.82 5.25 -7.58
N PRO A 147 4.24 6.17 -8.37
CA PRO A 147 2.84 6.08 -8.78
C PRO A 147 2.54 4.73 -9.40
N GLY A 148 1.40 4.16 -9.03
CA GLY A 148 0.91 2.90 -9.60
C GLY A 148 -0.03 3.11 -10.79
N LEU A 149 -0.50 4.35 -10.97
CA LEU A 149 -1.49 4.74 -11.97
C LEU A 149 -1.07 6.03 -12.65
N HIS A 150 -1.46 6.19 -13.91
CA HIS A 150 -1.29 7.41 -14.70
C HIS A 150 -2.65 7.90 -15.20
N HIS A 151 -2.94 9.19 -15.03
CA HIS A 151 -4.17 9.84 -15.45
C HIS A 151 -3.91 10.88 -16.53
N ARG A 152 -4.52 10.72 -17.71
CA ARG A 152 -4.37 11.63 -18.84
C ARG A 152 -5.47 12.71 -18.89
N PRO A 153 -5.24 13.85 -19.58
CA PRO A 153 -6.24 14.90 -19.77
C PRO A 153 -7.56 14.47 -20.41
N ASP A 154 -7.55 13.36 -21.17
CA ASP A 154 -8.74 12.76 -21.79
C ASP A 154 -9.57 11.91 -20.83
N GLY A 155 -9.16 11.80 -19.56
CA GLY A 155 -9.82 11.01 -18.52
C GLY A 155 -9.40 9.53 -18.51
N MET A 156 -8.47 9.12 -19.38
CA MET A 156 -7.96 7.76 -19.41
C MET A 156 -7.04 7.50 -18.21
N ILE A 157 -7.26 6.37 -17.52
CA ILE A 157 -6.40 5.88 -16.43
C ILE A 157 -5.79 4.55 -16.87
N TYR A 158 -4.47 4.41 -16.70
CA TYR A 158 -3.75 3.15 -16.95
C TYR A 158 -2.71 2.85 -15.87
N GLU A 159 -2.35 1.58 -15.74
CA GLU A 159 -1.39 1.10 -14.74
C GLU A 159 0.05 1.25 -15.21
N THR A 160 0.96 1.46 -14.25
CA THR A 160 2.40 1.36 -14.49
C THR A 160 2.80 -0.12 -14.53
N HIS A 161 3.38 -0.58 -15.65
CA HIS A 161 3.85 -1.97 -15.83
C HIS A 161 5.14 -2.28 -15.07
#